data_AF-A0A0M0KWT8-F1
#
_entry.id   AF-A0A0M0KWT8-F1
#
_cell.length_a   1.000
_cell.length_b   1.000
_cell.length_c   1.000
_cell.angle_alpha   90.00
_cell.angle_beta   90.00
_cell.angle_gamma   90.00
#
_symmetry.space_group_name_H-M   'P 1'
#
loop_
_entity.id
_entity.type
_entity.pdbx_description
1 polymer ?
#
loop_
_entity_poly.entity_id
_entity_poly.type
_entity_poly.pdbx_seq_one_letter_code
_entity_poly.pdbx_strand_id
1 'polypeptide(L)'
;MALRTVTVLAYLASATGFAPTPAAARSAAASTRAAAAPRCDASVKDAVFNRRAVLAGVAGAVVGVGSQPVTAGYVTNLGIVTTEPKDADIDDELLKTEGVQKSLKNLAGYKTAAASLKGQFESNTDMQLIPSIRKDFDFGKLREDLNVASTVFDDTTQGTMDRISRSILYDLTELENASRFKKGETATRTPKKVANVGKWFGKLEVDLTSFLAYFPN
;
A
#
# COMPACT_ATOMS: atom_id res chain seq x y z
N MET A 1 55.86 9.55 39.21
CA MET A 1 56.37 8.41 38.41
C MET A 1 56.12 7.14 39.22
N ALA A 2 55.00 6.47 38.96
CA ALA A 2 54.61 5.25 39.67
C ALA A 2 54.06 4.26 38.65
N LEU A 3 54.84 3.21 38.43
CA LEU A 3 54.54 2.03 37.63
C LEU A 3 53.38 1.28 38.30
N ARG A 4 52.28 1.00 37.61
CA ARG A 4 51.32 0.00 38.04
C ARG A 4 51.00 -0.97 36.92
N THR A 5 51.16 -2.22 37.32
CA THR A 5 51.28 -3.44 36.55
C THR A 5 49.91 -3.92 36.06
N VAL A 6 49.97 -4.56 34.90
CA VAL A 6 48.90 -5.18 34.13
C VAL A 6 48.28 -6.38 34.87
N THR A 7 46.97 -6.59 34.74
CA THR A 7 46.36 -7.92 34.87
C THR A 7 45.28 -8.07 33.81
N VAL A 8 45.58 -8.86 32.77
CA VAL A 8 44.66 -9.26 31.70
C VAL A 8 43.93 -10.52 32.18
N LEU A 9 42.61 -10.44 32.34
CA LEU A 9 41.77 -11.59 32.65
C LEU A 9 41.18 -12.11 31.33
N ALA A 10 41.68 -13.26 30.87
CA ALA A 10 41.18 -13.98 29.70
C ALA A 10 39.86 -14.69 30.06
N TYR A 11 38.76 -14.32 29.39
CA TYR A 11 37.50 -15.04 29.49
C TYR A 11 37.41 -16.09 28.37
N LEU A 12 37.25 -17.34 28.80
CA LEU A 12 37.16 -18.54 27.97
C LEU A 12 35.88 -18.55 27.13
N ALA A 13 36.05 -18.78 25.83
CA ALA A 13 34.99 -19.03 24.87
C ALA A 13 34.34 -20.40 25.12
N SER A 14 33.02 -20.42 25.30
CA SER A 14 32.22 -21.66 25.30
C SER A 14 31.56 -21.82 23.95
N ALA A 15 32.10 -22.70 23.12
CA ALA A 15 31.55 -23.10 21.83
C ALA A 15 30.49 -24.18 22.04
N THR A 16 29.21 -23.86 21.84
CA THR A 16 28.15 -24.86 21.65
C THR A 16 27.94 -25.04 20.15
N GLY A 17 28.48 -26.14 19.63
CA GLY A 17 28.31 -26.57 18.24
C GLY A 17 26.86 -26.95 17.96
N PHE A 18 26.26 -26.29 16.98
CA PHE A 18 25.01 -26.72 16.35
C PHE A 18 25.39 -27.63 15.17
N ALA A 19 25.11 -28.92 15.29
CA ALA A 19 25.34 -29.90 14.23
C ALA A 19 24.23 -29.82 13.15
N PRO A 20 24.55 -29.98 11.86
CA PRO A 20 23.54 -30.11 10.81
C PRO A 20 23.02 -31.55 10.73
N THR A 21 21.71 -31.72 10.89
CA THR A 21 21.02 -33.00 10.64
C THR A 21 20.78 -33.19 9.13
N PRO A 22 21.15 -34.32 8.52
CA PRO A 22 20.89 -34.58 7.10
C PRO A 22 19.44 -34.98 6.81
N ALA A 23 19.07 -34.77 5.54
CA ALA A 23 17.74 -34.80 4.96
C ALA A 23 16.99 -36.15 5.07
N ALA A 24 15.69 -36.06 5.32
CA ALA A 24 14.72 -37.10 4.97
C ALA A 24 13.80 -36.56 3.87
N ALA A 25 13.98 -37.08 2.66
CA ALA A 25 13.06 -36.92 1.55
C ALA A 25 11.70 -37.56 1.90
N ARG A 26 10.60 -36.81 1.70
CA ARG A 26 9.26 -37.38 1.59
C ARG A 26 8.62 -36.94 0.28
N SER A 27 8.21 -37.98 -0.43
CA SER A 27 7.64 -38.00 -1.77
C SER A 27 6.31 -37.24 -1.86
N ALA A 28 5.99 -36.88 -3.10
CA ALA A 28 4.87 -36.08 -3.57
C ALA A 28 3.48 -36.59 -3.15
N ALA A 29 2.59 -35.64 -2.88
CA ALA A 29 1.17 -35.76 -3.15
C ALA A 29 0.73 -34.49 -3.90
N ALA A 30 0.66 -34.60 -5.21
CA ALA A 30 0.04 -33.60 -6.06
C ALA A 30 -1.46 -33.59 -5.78
N SER A 31 -2.00 -32.48 -5.27
CA SER A 31 -3.44 -32.23 -5.27
C SER A 31 -3.75 -31.29 -6.45
N THR A 32 -4.07 -31.90 -7.58
CA THR A 32 -4.67 -31.26 -8.74
C THR A 32 -6.13 -30.91 -8.41
N ARG A 33 -6.39 -29.66 -8.04
CA ARG A 33 -7.71 -29.05 -8.27
C ARG A 33 -7.60 -28.13 -9.49
N ALA A 34 -7.93 -28.70 -10.64
CA ALA A 34 -8.24 -27.96 -11.84
C ALA A 34 -9.57 -27.23 -11.63
N ALA A 35 -9.51 -25.91 -11.41
CA ALA A 35 -10.64 -25.02 -11.66
C ALA A 35 -10.41 -24.40 -13.04
N ALA A 36 -11.12 -24.92 -14.04
CA ALA A 36 -11.11 -24.40 -15.40
C ALA A 36 -11.72 -22.99 -15.39
N ALA A 37 -10.92 -21.97 -15.70
CA ALA A 37 -11.44 -20.68 -16.10
C ALA A 37 -11.92 -20.77 -17.56
N PRO A 38 -13.11 -20.27 -17.92
CA PRO A 38 -13.54 -20.22 -19.30
C PRO A 38 -12.66 -19.23 -20.07
N ARG A 39 -11.83 -19.77 -20.96
CA ARG A 39 -11.09 -18.98 -21.95
C ARG A 39 -12.05 -18.69 -23.11
N CYS A 40 -12.44 -17.43 -23.28
CA CYS A 40 -13.00 -16.97 -24.54
C CYS A 40 -11.85 -16.97 -25.57
N ASP A 41 -11.83 -18.00 -26.40
CA ASP A 41 -10.92 -18.19 -27.52
C ASP A 41 -11.34 -17.23 -28.65
N ALA A 42 -10.65 -16.09 -28.77
CA ALA A 42 -10.68 -15.30 -29.99
C ALA A 42 -9.53 -15.78 -30.91
N SER A 43 -9.65 -17.01 -31.42
CA SER A 43 -8.85 -17.50 -32.53
C SER A 43 -9.22 -16.74 -33.80
N VAL A 44 -8.57 -15.60 -34.02
CA VAL A 44 -8.48 -14.99 -35.35
C VAL A 44 -7.26 -15.60 -36.03
N LYS A 45 -7.47 -16.74 -36.68
CA LYS A 45 -6.52 -17.30 -37.64
C LYS A 45 -6.68 -16.59 -38.97
N ASP A 46 -5.54 -16.15 -39.51
CA ASP A 46 -5.39 -15.49 -40.80
C ASP A 46 -6.11 -16.21 -41.95
N ALA A 47 -6.88 -15.45 -42.73
CA ALA A 47 -7.21 -15.81 -44.12
C ALA A 47 -7.57 -14.57 -44.96
N VAL A 48 -6.55 -14.04 -45.62
CA VAL A 48 -6.53 -13.66 -47.05
C VAL A 48 -7.72 -12.87 -47.60
N PHE A 49 -7.46 -11.59 -47.91
CA PHE A 49 -8.26 -10.78 -48.82
C PHE A 49 -8.54 -11.50 -50.14
N ASN A 50 -9.81 -11.61 -50.53
CA ASN A 50 -10.15 -11.80 -51.94
C ASN A 50 -11.30 -10.87 -52.37
N ARG A 51 -11.06 -10.24 -53.51
CA ARG A 51 -11.79 -9.15 -54.13
C ARG A 51 -12.91 -9.74 -54.98
N ARG A 52 -14.17 -9.38 -54.70
CA ARG A 52 -15.37 -9.42 -55.58
C ARG A 52 -16.59 -9.30 -54.66
N ALA A 53 -17.25 -8.14 -54.52
CA ALA A 53 -18.19 -7.61 -55.52
C ALA A 53 -19.02 -8.78 -56.08
N VAL A 54 -20.30 -8.93 -55.80
CA VAL A 54 -21.39 -8.05 -56.25
C VAL A 54 -22.65 -8.65 -55.64
N LEU A 55 -23.47 -7.85 -54.98
CA LEU A 55 -24.94 -7.83 -55.08
C LEU A 55 -25.46 -6.77 -54.11
N ALA A 56 -25.42 -5.54 -54.61
CA ALA A 56 -26.26 -4.47 -54.14
C ALA A 56 -27.73 -4.79 -54.48
N GLY A 57 -28.62 -4.39 -53.58
CA GLY A 57 -30.08 -4.36 -53.77
C GLY A 57 -30.79 -5.52 -53.08
N VAL A 58 -31.83 -5.35 -52.26
CA VAL A 58 -32.71 -4.22 -52.00
C VAL A 58 -33.40 -4.50 -50.65
N ALA A 59 -33.16 -3.68 -49.63
CA ALA A 59 -34.08 -3.46 -48.50
C ALA A 59 -33.59 -2.21 -47.76
N GLY A 60 -34.08 -1.07 -48.22
CA GLY A 60 -33.72 0.24 -47.68
C GLY A 60 -34.20 0.46 -46.26
N ALA A 61 -33.44 1.30 -45.56
CA ALA A 61 -33.92 2.31 -44.64
C ALA A 61 -34.91 1.86 -43.54
N VAL A 62 -34.36 1.27 -42.47
CA VAL A 62 -34.81 1.66 -41.13
C VAL A 62 -33.63 2.30 -40.43
N VAL A 63 -33.84 3.58 -40.16
CA VAL A 63 -32.97 4.55 -39.51
C VAL A 63 -32.23 3.91 -38.33
N GLY A 64 -30.91 4.14 -38.31
CA GLY A 64 -30.05 3.82 -37.18
C GLY A 64 -30.57 4.48 -35.91
N VAL A 65 -31.31 3.72 -35.12
CA VAL A 65 -31.44 3.97 -33.69
C VAL A 65 -30.17 3.38 -33.11
N GLY A 66 -29.18 4.24 -32.89
CA GLY A 66 -27.91 3.84 -32.31
C GLY A 66 -28.18 3.01 -31.06
N SER A 67 -27.74 1.75 -31.07
CA SER A 67 -27.45 1.03 -29.84
C SER A 67 -26.33 1.79 -29.17
N GLN A 68 -26.70 2.86 -28.44
CA GLN A 68 -25.82 3.44 -27.45
C GLN A 68 -25.38 2.27 -26.59
N PRO A 69 -24.06 2.03 -26.42
CA PRO A 69 -23.63 1.07 -25.43
C PRO A 69 -24.30 1.51 -24.13
N VAL A 70 -25.23 0.69 -23.63
CA VAL A 70 -25.72 0.83 -22.26
C VAL A 70 -24.46 0.64 -21.43
N THR A 71 -23.88 1.76 -21.04
CA THR A 71 -22.78 1.78 -20.11
C THR A 71 -23.44 1.30 -18.83
N ALA A 72 -23.26 0.01 -18.53
CA ALA A 72 -23.65 -0.54 -17.25
C ALA A 72 -22.99 0.38 -16.22
N GLY A 73 -23.79 1.26 -15.62
CA GLY A 73 -23.33 2.15 -14.58
C GLY A 73 -22.59 1.27 -13.60
N TYR A 74 -21.31 1.57 -13.38
CA TYR A 74 -20.53 0.86 -12.40
C TYR A 74 -21.37 0.78 -11.13
N VAL A 75 -21.65 -0.44 -10.66
CA VAL A 75 -22.10 -0.63 -9.28
C VAL A 75 -20.89 -0.24 -8.44
N THR A 76 -20.75 1.06 -8.16
CA THR A 76 -19.60 1.63 -7.45
C THR A 76 -19.62 1.27 -5.97
N ASN A 77 -20.78 0.86 -5.46
CA ASN A 77 -20.97 0.34 -4.11
C ASN A 77 -21.51 -1.08 -4.19
N LEU A 78 -20.59 -2.07 -4.25
CA LEU A 78 -20.87 -3.50 -4.09
C LEU A 78 -21.34 -3.85 -2.65
N GLY A 79 -22.14 -2.98 -2.01
CA GLY A 79 -22.48 -3.06 -0.59
C GLY A 79 -21.39 -2.54 0.35
N ILE A 80 -20.39 -1.82 -0.15
CA ILE A 80 -19.34 -1.22 0.70
C ILE A 80 -19.89 0.07 1.33
N VAL A 81 -20.44 -0.04 2.54
CA VAL A 81 -20.87 1.12 3.33
C VAL A 81 -19.63 1.88 3.78
N THR A 82 -19.59 3.18 3.48
CA THR A 82 -18.52 4.08 3.94
C THR A 82 -19.16 5.10 4.86
N THR A 83 -18.76 5.09 6.13
CA THR A 83 -19.27 6.04 7.12
C THR A 83 -18.55 7.37 6.93
N GLU A 84 -19.27 8.48 6.86
CA GLU A 84 -18.66 9.81 6.88
C GLU A 84 -18.19 10.15 8.31
N PRO A 85 -17.13 10.97 8.50
CA PRO A 85 -16.62 11.29 9.84
C PRO A 85 -17.66 11.85 10.81
N LYS A 86 -18.62 12.64 10.31
CA LYS A 86 -19.69 13.25 11.12
C LYS A 86 -20.76 12.23 11.58
N ASP A 87 -20.85 11.10 10.88
CA ASP A 87 -21.85 10.05 11.11
C ASP A 87 -21.21 8.85 11.85
N ALA A 88 -19.93 8.96 12.22
CA ALA A 88 -19.22 7.95 12.99
C ALA A 88 -19.69 7.95 14.44
N ASP A 89 -20.08 6.77 14.94
CA ASP A 89 -20.36 6.56 16.35
C ASP A 89 -19.05 6.25 17.09
N ILE A 90 -18.78 6.99 18.16
CA ILE A 90 -17.52 6.96 18.90
C ILE A 90 -17.80 6.65 20.36
N ASP A 91 -17.16 5.61 20.88
CA ASP A 91 -17.12 5.33 22.31
C ASP A 91 -16.24 6.36 23.03
N ASP A 92 -16.89 7.33 23.68
CA ASP A 92 -16.26 8.39 24.45
C ASP A 92 -15.43 7.90 25.64
N GLU A 93 -15.73 6.73 26.20
CA GLU A 93 -14.97 6.15 27.32
C GLU A 93 -13.66 5.55 26.80
N LEU A 94 -13.73 4.77 25.72
CA LEU A 94 -12.54 4.22 25.06
C LEU A 94 -11.67 5.32 24.46
N LEU A 95 -12.28 6.37 23.88
CA LEU A 95 -11.55 7.50 23.32
C LEU A 95 -10.67 8.19 24.36
N LYS A 96 -11.11 8.29 25.62
CA LYS A 96 -10.37 8.93 26.71
C LYS A 96 -9.24 8.08 27.28
N THR A 97 -9.13 6.80 26.88
CA THR A 97 -8.07 5.92 27.38
C THR A 97 -6.69 6.40 26.94
N GLU A 98 -5.69 6.21 27.80
CA GLU A 98 -4.32 6.62 27.52
C GLU A 98 -3.75 5.96 26.26
N GLY A 99 -4.14 4.70 26.00
CA GLY A 99 -3.72 3.94 24.82
C GLY A 99 -4.18 4.62 23.53
N VAL A 100 -5.49 4.91 23.41
CA VAL A 100 -6.06 5.57 22.23
C VAL A 100 -5.48 6.98 22.06
N GLN A 101 -5.43 7.78 23.12
CA GLN A 101 -4.87 9.14 23.06
C GLN A 101 -3.40 9.16 22.64
N LYS A 102 -2.61 8.21 23.13
CA LYS A 102 -1.21 8.05 22.72
C LYS A 102 -1.09 7.67 21.24
N SER A 103 -1.90 6.73 20.78
CA SER A 103 -1.90 6.34 19.36
C SER A 103 -2.34 7.48 18.45
N LEU A 104 -3.36 8.26 18.83
CA LEU A 104 -3.76 9.47 18.09
C LEU A 104 -2.64 10.51 18.01
N LYS A 105 -1.93 10.74 19.12
CA LYS A 105 -0.76 11.62 19.14
C LYS A 105 0.35 11.12 18.21
N ASN A 106 0.63 9.82 18.20
CA ASN A 106 1.62 9.23 17.30
C ASN A 106 1.19 9.39 15.84
N LEU A 107 -0.08 9.14 15.51
CA LEU A 107 -0.65 9.32 14.17
C LEU A 107 -0.55 10.78 13.67
N ALA A 108 -0.84 11.74 14.54
CA ALA A 108 -0.57 13.15 14.24
C ALA A 108 0.92 13.41 14.00
N GLY A 109 1.80 12.78 14.79
CA GLY A 109 3.25 12.81 14.60
C GLY A 109 3.70 12.25 13.25
N TYR A 110 3.15 11.12 12.80
CA TYR A 110 3.42 10.55 11.47
C TYR A 110 2.97 11.48 10.34
N LYS A 111 1.83 12.16 10.49
CA LYS A 111 1.38 13.20 9.54
C LYS A 111 2.38 14.34 9.47
N THR A 112 2.85 14.85 10.61
CA THR A 112 3.89 15.90 10.64
C THR A 112 5.21 15.43 10.03
N ALA A 113 5.62 14.19 10.30
CA ALA A 113 6.82 13.59 9.73
C ALA A 113 6.73 13.48 8.20
N ALA A 114 5.56 13.08 7.66
CA ALA A 114 5.32 13.01 6.23
C ALA A 114 5.46 14.39 5.57
N ALA A 115 4.85 15.43 6.16
CA ALA A 115 4.96 16.80 5.68
C ALA A 115 6.41 17.32 5.73
N SER A 116 7.13 17.03 6.82
CA SER A 116 8.54 17.41 6.97
C SER A 116 9.43 16.74 5.92
N LEU A 117 9.29 15.43 5.73
CA LEU A 117 10.07 14.67 4.78
C LEU A 117 9.78 15.08 3.33
N LYS A 118 8.51 15.40 3.02
CA LYS A 118 8.11 15.98 1.73
C LYS A 118 8.80 17.32 1.49
N GLY A 119 8.82 18.22 2.47
CA GLY A 119 9.52 19.51 2.35
C GLY A 119 11.04 19.36 2.15
N GLN A 120 11.66 18.39 2.83
CA GLN A 120 13.07 18.04 2.60
C GLN A 120 13.30 17.53 1.17
N PHE A 121 12.40 16.68 0.66
CA PHE A 121 12.45 16.16 -0.70
C PHE A 121 12.29 17.27 -1.75
N GLU A 122 11.38 18.21 -1.54
CA GLU A 122 11.16 19.34 -2.43
C GLU A 122 12.38 20.27 -2.45
N SER A 123 13.09 20.40 -1.33
CA SER A 123 14.33 21.17 -1.23
C SER A 123 15.54 20.46 -1.84
N ASN A 124 15.57 19.13 -1.81
CA ASN A 124 16.60 18.30 -2.41
C ASN A 124 16.00 17.03 -3.02
N THR A 125 15.63 17.13 -4.30
CA THR A 125 14.95 16.05 -5.02
C THR A 125 15.83 14.83 -5.28
N ASP A 126 17.12 14.90 -4.96
CA ASP A 126 18.10 13.83 -5.17
C ASP A 126 18.48 13.12 -3.87
N MET A 127 17.89 13.53 -2.73
CA MET A 127 18.16 12.90 -1.45
C MET A 127 17.78 11.40 -1.41
N GLN A 128 18.51 10.62 -0.62
CA GLN A 128 18.13 9.24 -0.35
C GLN A 128 16.98 9.21 0.66
N LEU A 129 15.77 8.91 0.19
CA LEU A 129 14.56 8.93 1.03
C LEU A 129 14.39 7.67 1.87
N ILE A 130 14.79 6.50 1.38
CA ILE A 130 14.49 5.21 2.02
C ILE A 130 14.99 5.13 3.48
N PRO A 131 16.21 5.58 3.81
CA PRO A 131 16.66 5.60 5.21
C PRO A 131 15.79 6.47 6.11
N SER A 132 15.38 7.66 5.62
CA SER A 132 14.48 8.55 6.36
C SER A 132 13.08 7.96 6.51
N ILE A 133 12.51 7.40 5.42
CA ILE A 133 11.19 6.74 5.46
C ILE A 133 11.19 5.63 6.53
N ARG A 134 12.19 4.75 6.54
CA ARG A 134 12.23 3.63 7.49
C ARG A 134 12.55 4.06 8.92
N LYS A 135 13.16 5.23 9.10
CA LYS A 135 13.43 5.79 10.42
C LYS A 135 12.19 6.47 10.99
N ASP A 136 11.52 7.27 10.16
CA ASP A 136 10.41 8.13 10.59
C ASP A 136 9.08 7.36 10.61
N PHE A 137 8.97 6.27 9.83
CA PHE A 137 7.80 5.41 9.76
C PHE A 137 8.18 3.96 10.11
N ASP A 138 8.05 3.59 11.38
CA ASP A 138 8.02 2.19 11.79
C ASP A 138 6.65 1.59 11.42
N PHE A 139 6.63 0.75 10.37
CA PHE A 139 5.41 0.15 9.84
C PHE A 139 4.67 -0.72 10.86
N GLY A 140 5.41 -1.38 11.76
CA GLY A 140 4.82 -2.19 12.82
C GLY A 140 4.10 -1.31 13.83
N LYS A 141 4.75 -0.25 14.28
CA LYS A 141 4.17 0.73 15.23
C LYS A 141 3.04 1.54 14.64
N LEU A 142 3.17 2.01 13.39
CA LEU A 142 2.09 2.69 12.70
C LEU A 142 0.84 1.80 12.59
N ARG A 143 1.00 0.52 12.24
CA ARG A 143 -0.14 -0.42 12.19
C ARG A 143 -0.76 -0.63 13.57
N GLU A 144 0.06 -0.78 14.61
CA GLU A 144 -0.40 -0.90 15.99
C GLU A 144 -1.23 0.32 16.39
N ASP A 145 -0.72 1.53 16.13
CA ASP A 145 -1.42 2.78 16.46
C ASP A 145 -2.72 2.96 15.66
N LEU A 146 -2.73 2.63 14.36
CA LEU A 146 -3.95 2.65 13.54
C LEU A 146 -5.04 1.72 14.12
N ASN A 147 -4.66 0.49 14.47
CA ASN A 147 -5.59 -0.50 15.01
C ASN A 147 -6.10 -0.10 16.40
N VAL A 148 -5.23 0.44 17.27
CA VAL A 148 -5.61 0.89 18.61
C VAL A 148 -6.54 2.09 18.52
N ALA A 149 -6.24 3.07 17.67
CA ALA A 149 -7.08 4.25 17.51
C ALA A 149 -8.47 3.89 16.97
N SER A 150 -8.59 2.87 16.11
CA SER A 150 -9.88 2.49 15.52
C SER A 150 -10.80 1.68 16.44
N THR A 151 -10.36 1.23 17.62
CA THR A 151 -11.19 0.40 18.52
C THR A 151 -12.38 1.16 19.12
N VAL A 152 -12.36 2.49 19.07
CA VAL A 152 -13.41 3.35 19.62
C VAL A 152 -14.69 3.35 18.78
N PHE A 153 -14.63 2.86 17.54
CA PHE A 153 -15.74 2.97 16.59
C PHE A 153 -16.61 1.71 16.60
N ASP A 154 -17.86 1.86 16.14
CA ASP A 154 -18.73 0.73 15.83
C ASP A 154 -18.23 -0.12 14.65
N ASP A 155 -18.77 -1.34 14.48
CA ASP A 155 -18.36 -2.29 13.44
C ASP A 155 -18.42 -1.70 12.01
N THR A 156 -19.42 -0.86 11.74
CA THR A 156 -19.60 -0.26 10.40
C THR A 156 -18.48 0.72 10.11
N THR A 157 -18.19 1.61 11.06
CA THR A 157 -17.15 2.62 10.92
C THR A 157 -15.76 1.98 10.96
N GLN A 158 -15.54 0.94 11.78
CA GLN A 158 -14.29 0.16 11.77
C GLN A 158 -13.96 -0.37 10.37
N GLY A 159 -14.94 -0.86 9.60
CA GLY A 159 -14.72 -1.28 8.21
C GLY A 159 -14.26 -0.14 7.26
N THR A 160 -14.61 1.10 7.59
CA THR A 160 -14.09 2.30 6.91
C THR A 160 -12.68 2.63 7.37
N MET A 161 -12.42 2.62 8.68
CA MET A 161 -11.10 2.88 9.26
C MET A 161 -10.05 1.86 8.81
N ASP A 162 -10.43 0.58 8.67
CA ASP A 162 -9.57 -0.48 8.15
C ASP A 162 -9.17 -0.26 6.69
N ARG A 163 -10.08 0.29 5.87
CA ARG A 163 -9.77 0.65 4.49
C ARG A 163 -8.76 1.78 4.44
N ILE A 164 -8.99 2.85 5.19
CA ILE A 164 -8.08 3.99 5.25
C ILE A 164 -6.71 3.54 5.78
N SER A 165 -6.68 2.75 6.86
CA SER A 165 -5.46 2.18 7.42
C SER A 165 -4.65 1.37 6.41
N ARG A 166 -5.32 0.54 5.60
CA ARG A 166 -4.65 -0.20 4.53
C ARG A 166 -4.11 0.72 3.43
N SER A 167 -4.84 1.77 3.07
CA SER A 167 -4.36 2.75 2.08
C SER A 167 -3.11 3.50 2.59
N ILE A 168 -3.08 3.93 3.85
CA ILE A 168 -1.90 4.56 4.48
C ILE A 168 -0.66 3.65 4.38
N LEU A 169 -0.80 2.37 4.77
CA LEU A 169 0.31 1.42 4.73
C LEU A 169 0.76 1.11 3.28
N TYR A 170 -0.18 1.07 2.35
CA TYR A 170 0.10 0.91 0.93
C TYR A 170 0.85 2.12 0.36
N ASP A 171 0.40 3.33 0.66
CA ASP A 171 1.03 4.57 0.22
C ASP A 171 2.47 4.69 0.71
N LEU A 172 2.77 4.30 1.94
CA LEU A 172 4.15 4.25 2.45
C LEU A 172 5.01 3.23 1.71
N THR A 173 4.46 2.07 1.40
CA THR A 173 5.16 1.03 0.63
C THR A 173 5.49 1.54 -0.78
N GLU A 174 4.52 2.20 -1.42
CA GLU A 174 4.70 2.77 -2.76
C GLU A 174 5.61 4.00 -2.76
N LEU A 175 5.59 4.80 -1.69
CA LEU A 175 6.55 5.88 -1.48
C LEU A 175 7.98 5.33 -1.41
N GLU A 176 8.22 4.26 -0.65
CA GLU A 176 9.53 3.61 -0.60
C GLU A 176 9.94 3.11 -2.00
N ASN A 177 9.02 2.45 -2.71
CA ASN A 177 9.28 1.90 -4.04
C ASN A 177 9.57 2.99 -5.08
N ALA A 178 8.80 4.07 -5.10
CA ALA A 178 9.01 5.22 -5.98
C ALA A 178 10.34 5.93 -5.68
N SER A 179 10.79 5.88 -4.44
CA SER A 179 12.01 6.52 -3.96
C SER A 179 13.30 5.81 -4.36
N ARG A 180 13.23 4.53 -4.75
CA ARG A 180 14.40 3.69 -5.10
C ARG A 180 15.16 4.25 -6.31
N PHE A 181 16.47 4.44 -6.19
CA PHE A 181 17.36 4.62 -7.34
C PHE A 181 17.63 3.28 -8.02
N LYS A 182 17.75 3.27 -9.36
CA LYS A 182 18.14 2.03 -10.05
C LYS A 182 19.63 1.76 -9.79
N LYS A 183 19.99 0.48 -9.72
CA LYS A 183 21.38 0.06 -9.53
C LYS A 183 22.22 0.55 -10.71
N GLY A 184 23.29 1.31 -10.43
CA GLY A 184 24.20 1.87 -11.44
C GLY A 184 23.73 3.17 -12.10
N GLU A 185 22.62 3.76 -11.64
CA GLU A 185 22.15 5.09 -12.10
C GLU A 185 22.85 6.20 -11.30
N THR A 186 23.09 7.35 -11.94
CA THR A 186 23.45 8.58 -11.22
C THR A 186 22.34 8.91 -10.21
N ALA A 187 22.71 9.43 -9.05
CA ALA A 187 21.77 9.74 -7.95
C ALA A 187 20.88 10.97 -8.25
N THR A 188 20.51 11.20 -9.51
CA THR A 188 19.70 12.33 -9.96
C THR A 188 18.34 11.83 -10.43
N ARG A 189 17.26 12.34 -9.84
CA ARG A 189 15.90 11.96 -10.22
C ARG A 189 15.46 12.72 -11.48
N THR A 190 14.80 12.02 -12.39
CA THR A 190 14.12 12.67 -13.53
C THR A 190 12.87 13.41 -13.04
N PRO A 191 12.39 14.44 -13.78
CA PRO A 191 11.17 15.16 -13.42
C PRO A 191 9.95 14.23 -13.22
N LYS A 192 9.84 13.19 -14.07
CA LYS A 192 8.79 12.16 -13.95
C LYS A 192 8.88 11.40 -12.62
N LYS A 193 10.09 11.11 -12.15
CA LYS A 193 10.32 10.40 -10.89
C LYS A 193 10.05 11.31 -9.69
N VAL A 194 10.44 12.58 -9.77
CA VAL A 194 10.11 13.58 -8.74
C VAL A 194 8.60 13.72 -8.60
N ALA A 195 7.87 13.85 -9.71
CA ALA A 195 6.41 13.91 -9.71
C ALA A 195 5.77 12.63 -9.12
N ASN A 196 6.33 11.45 -9.43
CA ASN A 196 5.82 10.19 -8.89
C ASN A 196 6.04 10.06 -7.37
N VAL A 197 7.19 10.50 -6.85
CA VAL A 197 7.44 10.53 -5.40
C VAL A 197 6.51 11.54 -4.72
N GLY A 198 6.38 12.75 -5.28
CA GLY A 198 5.47 13.78 -4.78
C GLY A 198 4.01 13.34 -4.73
N LYS A 199 3.56 12.55 -5.73
CA LYS A 199 2.23 11.93 -5.73
C LYS A 199 2.00 11.05 -4.50
N TRP A 200 2.96 10.21 -4.14
CA TRP A 200 2.81 9.31 -2.99
C TRP A 200 2.86 10.05 -1.65
N PHE A 201 3.68 11.10 -1.52
CA PHE A 201 3.58 12.01 -0.38
C PHE A 201 2.19 12.65 -0.27
N GLY A 202 1.63 13.14 -1.39
CA GLY A 202 0.30 13.73 -1.40
C GLY A 202 -0.81 12.76 -1.01
N LYS A 203 -0.74 11.51 -1.48
CA LYS A 203 -1.71 10.47 -1.09
C LYS A 203 -1.61 10.10 0.39
N LEU A 204 -0.39 9.87 0.88
CA LEU A 204 -0.14 9.58 2.30
C LEU A 204 -0.68 10.68 3.22
N GLU A 205 -0.46 11.94 2.84
CA GLU A 205 -0.96 13.11 3.56
C GLU A 205 -2.50 13.16 3.59
N VAL A 206 -3.15 12.87 2.46
CA VAL A 206 -4.62 12.80 2.34
C VAL A 206 -5.16 11.68 3.21
N ASP A 207 -4.58 10.49 3.16
CA ASP A 207 -5.11 9.33 3.88
C ASP A 207 -4.89 9.46 5.40
N LEU A 208 -3.74 9.98 5.86
CA LEU A 208 -3.52 10.30 7.27
C LEU A 208 -4.48 11.39 7.76
N THR A 209 -4.74 12.41 6.93
CA THR A 209 -5.72 13.46 7.28
C THR A 209 -7.13 12.91 7.32
N SER A 210 -7.48 12.03 6.38
CA SER A 210 -8.79 11.39 6.32
C SER A 210 -9.02 10.50 7.54
N PHE A 211 -8.01 9.74 7.95
CA PHE A 211 -8.08 8.93 9.19
C PHE A 211 -8.32 9.81 10.42
N LEU A 212 -7.52 10.88 10.58
CA LEU A 212 -7.62 11.76 11.74
C LEU A 212 -8.92 12.58 11.78
N ALA A 213 -9.58 12.80 10.64
CA ALA A 213 -10.84 13.53 10.57
C ALA A 213 -12.01 12.83 11.29
N TYR A 214 -11.90 11.52 11.57
CA TYR A 214 -12.90 10.75 12.33
C TYR A 214 -12.83 10.98 13.84
N PHE A 215 -11.82 11.68 14.33
CA PHE A 215 -11.65 11.95 15.75
C PHE A 215 -11.94 13.43 16.05
N PRO A 216 -12.53 13.73 17.22
CA PRO A 216 -12.69 15.11 17.64
C PRO A 216 -11.32 15.77 17.82
N ASN A 217 -11.19 17.01 17.33
CA ASN A 217 -9.98 17.82 17.45
C ASN A 217 -9.78 18.41 18.85
#